data_AF-A0AAP7A0Y9-F1
#
_entry.id   AF-A0AAP7A0Y9-F1
#
_cell.length_a   1.000
_cell.length_b   1.000
_cell.length_c   1.000
_cell.angle_alpha   90.00
_cell.angle_beta   90.00
_cell.angle_gamma   90.00
#
_symmetry.space_group_name_H-M   'P 1'
#
loop_
_entity.id
_entity.type
_entity.pdbx_description
1 polymer ?
#
loop_
_entity_poly.entity_id
_entity_poly.type
_entity_poly.pdbx_seq_one_letter_code
_entity_poly.pdbx_strand_id
1 'polypeptide(L)'
;MKTLSKSELRMKLTAWVKQANEKGNELLKIKNEASLKAYDCNINILRSFITVFVRSLSPEEASLADERTKHLNDVYDFEKLRGLPSYNSLNPLAVLRIYHRKLSKLSSGFHIAKEPLRQLMRELKEIDLSARKHPEYLIDFEPSITVYRESIKELLDQGLDSNNLDYWEFVEVLFSSGRTVRRDDLLQVITIDKSRKHWDGSLIKPYAKRVAGIPEEIDFNTFKDLILKKRIEADYDDYLHDSWMIHFFKVKEEYERQTGEKAIDPFQVLEDITGKPVQTFTAEVDEYGDIVNLTPNKPNLKVVNGNAND
;
A
#
# COMPACT_ATOMS: atom_id res chain seq x y z
N MET A 1 18.44 2.20 -38.28
CA MET A 1 17.54 1.07 -37.97
C MET A 1 17.07 0.45 -39.27
N LYS A 2 17.20 -0.87 -39.44
CA LYS A 2 16.77 -1.59 -40.66
C LYS A 2 15.24 -1.67 -40.68
N THR A 3 14.62 -1.27 -41.78
CA THR A 3 13.17 -1.34 -41.97
C THR A 3 12.74 -2.79 -42.16
N LEU A 4 11.75 -3.25 -41.39
CA LEU A 4 11.28 -4.63 -41.43
C LEU A 4 10.19 -4.78 -42.51
N SER A 5 10.25 -5.87 -43.27
CA SER A 5 9.19 -6.24 -44.20
C SER A 5 7.93 -6.69 -43.46
N LYS A 6 6.78 -6.65 -44.15
CA LYS A 6 5.48 -7.11 -43.61
C LYS A 6 5.53 -8.53 -43.04
N SER A 7 6.23 -9.45 -43.71
CA SER A 7 6.39 -10.83 -43.24
C SER A 7 7.27 -10.93 -41.99
N GLU A 8 8.34 -10.14 -41.92
CA GLU A 8 9.20 -10.07 -40.73
C GLU A 8 8.43 -9.51 -39.52
N LEU A 9 7.62 -8.46 -39.73
CA LEU A 9 6.75 -7.92 -38.67
C LEU A 9 5.70 -8.93 -38.20
N ARG A 10 5.06 -9.66 -39.13
CA ARG A 10 4.10 -10.72 -38.77
C ARG A 10 4.78 -11.82 -37.97
N MET A 11 5.97 -12.28 -38.38
CA MET A 11 6.74 -13.27 -37.62
C MET A 11 7.10 -12.79 -36.22
N LYS A 12 7.56 -11.53 -36.09
CA LYS A 12 7.85 -10.92 -34.79
C LYS A 12 6.61 -10.86 -33.90
N LEU A 13 5.48 -10.38 -34.43
CA LEU A 13 4.23 -10.30 -33.67
C LEU A 13 3.76 -11.69 -33.24
N THR A 14 3.80 -12.70 -34.11
CA THR A 14 3.45 -14.08 -33.75
C THR A 14 4.36 -14.65 -32.66
N ALA A 15 5.68 -14.44 -32.77
CA ALA A 15 6.62 -14.87 -31.75
C ALA A 15 6.38 -14.16 -30.40
N TRP A 16 6.10 -12.85 -30.47
CA TRP A 16 5.77 -12.03 -29.32
C TRP A 16 4.50 -12.52 -28.62
N VAL A 17 3.42 -12.81 -29.37
CA VAL A 17 2.15 -13.32 -28.81
C VAL A 17 2.37 -14.63 -28.06
N LYS A 18 3.20 -15.53 -28.60
CA LYS A 18 3.54 -16.78 -27.93
C LYS A 18 4.22 -16.53 -26.57
N GLN A 19 5.19 -15.62 -26.53
CA GLN A 19 5.90 -15.27 -25.30
C GLN A 19 4.99 -14.54 -24.30
N ALA A 20 4.15 -13.63 -24.76
CA ALA A 20 3.20 -12.90 -23.93
C ALA A 20 2.20 -13.85 -23.26
N ASN A 21 1.67 -14.83 -23.98
CA ASN A 21 0.79 -15.84 -23.41
C ASN A 21 1.50 -16.72 -22.37
N GLU A 22 2.74 -17.16 -22.66
CA GLU A 22 3.53 -17.95 -21.73
C GLU A 22 3.82 -17.19 -20.43
N LYS A 23 4.32 -15.95 -20.55
CA LYS A 23 4.68 -15.10 -19.41
C LYS A 23 3.47 -14.59 -18.65
N GLY A 24 2.36 -14.32 -19.34
CA GLY A 24 1.09 -13.97 -18.70
C GLY A 24 0.56 -15.10 -17.84
N ASN A 25 0.58 -16.34 -18.35
CA ASN A 25 0.19 -17.52 -17.58
C ASN A 25 1.11 -17.78 -16.38
N GLU A 26 2.42 -17.61 -16.55
CA GLU A 26 3.40 -17.70 -15.46
C GLU A 26 3.10 -16.66 -14.37
N LEU A 27 2.84 -15.40 -14.75
CA LEU A 27 2.49 -14.35 -13.80
C LEU A 27 1.18 -14.65 -13.05
N LEU A 28 0.15 -15.13 -13.74
CA LEU A 28 -1.13 -15.50 -13.10
C LEU A 28 -0.95 -16.63 -12.09
N LYS A 29 -0.09 -17.62 -12.37
CA LYS A 29 0.26 -18.66 -11.41
C LYS A 29 0.94 -18.08 -10.17
N ILE A 30 1.94 -17.21 -10.36
CA ILE A 30 2.64 -16.53 -9.27
C ILE A 30 1.65 -15.68 -8.44
N LYS A 31 0.75 -14.95 -9.11
CA LYS A 31 -0.31 -14.16 -8.48
C LYS A 31 -1.15 -15.05 -7.57
N ASN A 32 -1.70 -16.15 -8.09
CA ASN A 32 -2.57 -17.04 -7.32
C ASN A 32 -1.85 -17.63 -6.10
N GLU A 33 -0.62 -18.11 -6.25
CA GLU A 33 0.17 -18.63 -5.13
C GLU A 33 0.49 -17.57 -4.08
N ALA A 34 0.81 -16.35 -4.50
CA ALA A 34 1.08 -15.23 -3.61
C ALA A 34 -0.19 -14.73 -2.91
N SER A 35 -1.33 -14.65 -3.61
CA SER A 35 -2.64 -14.29 -3.07
C SER A 35 -3.08 -15.27 -1.98
N LEU A 36 -2.90 -16.59 -2.19
CA LEU A 36 -3.21 -17.59 -1.16
C LEU A 36 -2.35 -17.41 0.11
N LYS A 37 -1.05 -17.19 -0.06
CA LYS A 37 -0.15 -16.91 1.08
C LYS A 37 -0.50 -15.60 1.77
N ALA A 38 -0.91 -14.57 1.01
CA ALA A 38 -1.35 -13.30 1.57
C ALA A 38 -2.64 -13.45 2.37
N TYR A 39 -3.59 -14.24 1.87
CA TYR A 39 -4.81 -14.60 2.59
C TYR A 39 -4.49 -15.29 3.93
N ASP A 40 -3.60 -16.28 3.94
CA ASP A 40 -3.19 -16.95 5.17
C ASP A 40 -2.54 -15.98 6.17
N CYS A 41 -1.72 -15.04 5.70
CA CYS A 41 -1.12 -14.00 6.54
C CYS A 41 -2.23 -13.14 7.17
N ASN A 42 -3.18 -12.67 6.37
CA ASN A 42 -4.28 -11.81 6.80
C ASN A 42 -5.16 -12.51 7.85
N ILE A 43 -5.48 -13.80 7.66
CA ILE A 43 -6.25 -14.59 8.63
C ILE A 43 -5.50 -14.74 9.96
N ASN A 44 -4.19 -14.94 9.93
CA ASN A 44 -3.40 -15.05 11.17
C ASN A 44 -3.34 -13.73 11.94
N ILE A 45 -3.21 -12.60 11.23
CA ILE A 45 -3.29 -11.27 11.83
C ILE A 45 -4.66 -11.08 12.49
N LEU A 46 -5.73 -11.27 11.72
CA LEU A 46 -7.11 -11.07 12.17
C LEU A 46 -7.43 -11.94 13.39
N ARG A 47 -7.09 -13.24 13.34
CA ARG A 47 -7.27 -14.16 14.46
C ARG A 47 -6.57 -13.68 15.72
N SER A 48 -5.37 -13.12 15.61
CA SER A 48 -4.65 -12.60 16.77
C SER A 48 -5.37 -11.42 17.42
N PHE A 49 -5.85 -10.46 16.62
CA PHE A 49 -6.60 -9.30 17.15
C PHE A 49 -7.94 -9.72 17.75
N ILE A 50 -8.71 -10.58 17.07
CA ILE A 50 -9.98 -11.11 17.58
C ILE A 50 -9.75 -11.84 18.92
N THR A 51 -8.70 -12.65 19.03
CA THR A 51 -8.40 -13.39 20.27
C THR A 51 -8.19 -12.45 21.45
N VAL A 52 -7.48 -11.34 21.26
CA VAL A 52 -7.27 -10.34 22.32
C VAL A 52 -8.56 -9.59 22.62
N PHE A 53 -9.28 -9.13 21.58
CA PHE A 53 -10.56 -8.45 21.75
C PHE A 53 -11.54 -9.28 22.59
N VAL A 54 -11.79 -10.53 22.22
CA VAL A 54 -12.75 -11.43 22.88
C VAL A 54 -12.42 -11.70 24.34
N ARG A 55 -11.13 -11.86 24.67
CA ARG A 55 -10.67 -12.05 26.07
C ARG A 55 -10.84 -10.81 26.92
N SER A 56 -10.88 -9.68 26.25
CA SER A 56 -10.88 -8.40 26.91
C SER A 56 -12.30 -7.91 27.21
N LEU A 57 -13.32 -8.52 26.59
CA LEU A 57 -14.71 -8.24 26.89
C LEU A 57 -15.06 -8.75 28.30
N SER A 58 -15.81 -7.95 29.06
CA SER A 58 -16.49 -8.43 30.25
C SER A 58 -17.52 -9.52 29.88
N PRO A 59 -18.00 -10.35 30.82
CA PRO A 59 -19.05 -11.34 30.54
C PRO A 59 -20.33 -10.74 29.93
N GLU A 60 -20.68 -9.51 30.32
CA GLU A 60 -21.85 -8.78 29.81
C GLU A 60 -21.60 -8.23 28.39
N GLU A 61 -20.41 -7.67 28.15
CA GLU A 61 -19.99 -7.20 26.83
C GLU A 61 -19.83 -8.37 25.84
N ALA A 62 -19.36 -9.52 26.31
CA ALA A 62 -19.24 -10.74 25.53
C ALA A 62 -20.61 -11.27 25.07
N SER A 63 -21.61 -11.27 25.96
CA SER A 63 -22.97 -11.69 25.64
C SER A 63 -23.62 -10.77 24.57
N LEU A 64 -23.43 -9.45 24.72
CA LEU A 64 -23.87 -8.45 23.74
C LEU A 64 -23.12 -8.52 22.41
N ALA A 65 -21.81 -8.82 22.46
CA ALA A 65 -21.01 -9.05 21.27
C ALA A 65 -21.49 -10.30 20.53
N ASP A 66 -21.68 -11.43 21.21
CA ASP A 66 -22.17 -12.70 20.63
C ASP A 66 -23.48 -12.55 19.86
N GLU A 67 -24.42 -11.74 20.35
CA GLU A 67 -25.67 -11.42 19.63
C GLU A 67 -25.43 -10.58 18.36
N ARG A 68 -24.47 -9.66 18.37
CA ARG A 68 -24.14 -8.75 17.25
C ARG A 68 -23.14 -9.35 16.26
N THR A 69 -22.34 -10.33 16.67
CA THR A 69 -21.28 -10.97 15.89
C THR A 69 -21.62 -12.40 15.49
N LYS A 70 -22.90 -12.72 15.34
CA LYS A 70 -23.38 -14.05 14.91
C LYS A 70 -22.69 -14.56 13.63
N HIS A 71 -22.36 -13.67 12.71
CA HIS A 71 -21.61 -13.96 11.48
C HIS A 71 -20.11 -14.24 11.70
N LEU A 72 -19.50 -13.73 12.77
CA LEU A 72 -18.13 -14.08 13.16
C LEU A 72 -18.08 -15.42 13.91
N ASN A 73 -19.15 -15.78 14.63
CA ASN A 73 -19.30 -17.10 15.28
C ASN A 73 -19.29 -18.25 14.27
N ASP A 74 -19.74 -18.01 13.03
CA ASP A 74 -19.66 -18.98 11.93
C ASP A 74 -18.23 -19.19 11.39
N VAL A 75 -17.31 -18.25 11.66
CA VAL A 75 -15.93 -18.24 11.13
C VAL A 75 -14.90 -18.56 12.22
N TYR A 76 -15.21 -18.23 13.48
CA TYR A 76 -14.30 -18.35 14.62
C TYR A 76 -15.01 -19.00 15.80
N ASP A 77 -14.38 -20.03 16.37
CA ASP A 77 -14.81 -20.66 17.61
C ASP A 77 -14.30 -19.83 18.80
N PHE A 78 -15.16 -18.95 19.32
CA PHE A 78 -14.79 -17.99 20.38
C PHE A 78 -14.39 -18.68 21.69
N GLU A 79 -15.02 -19.80 22.04
CA GLU A 79 -14.67 -20.60 23.22
C GLU A 79 -13.28 -21.21 23.08
N LYS A 80 -12.97 -21.75 21.89
CA LYS A 80 -11.61 -22.22 21.58
C LYS A 80 -10.58 -21.09 21.57
N LEU A 81 -10.94 -19.91 21.05
CA LEU A 81 -10.05 -18.75 21.06
C LEU A 81 -9.79 -18.23 22.48
N ARG A 82 -10.76 -18.29 23.39
CA ARG A 82 -10.56 -17.99 24.83
C ARG A 82 -9.61 -18.98 25.49
N GLY A 83 -9.65 -20.26 25.10
CA GLY A 83 -8.81 -21.32 25.65
C GLY A 83 -7.33 -21.32 25.21
N LEU A 84 -6.94 -20.55 24.18
CA LEU A 84 -5.54 -20.53 23.72
C LEU A 84 -4.56 -19.93 24.76
N PRO A 85 -3.26 -20.27 24.74
CA PRO A 85 -2.27 -19.52 25.51
C PRO A 85 -2.14 -18.10 24.93
N SER A 86 -2.28 -17.06 25.77
CA SER A 86 -1.92 -15.68 25.39
C SER A 86 -0.77 -15.22 26.26
N TYR A 87 0.33 -14.83 25.63
CA TYR A 87 1.55 -14.43 26.31
C TYR A 87 1.58 -12.92 26.64
N ASN A 88 0.90 -12.07 25.86
CA ASN A 88 0.77 -10.61 26.10
C ASN A 88 -0.42 -10.01 25.30
N SER A 89 -1.08 -8.98 25.85
CA SER A 89 -2.09 -8.15 25.16
C SER A 89 -1.60 -7.47 23.86
N LEU A 90 -0.28 -7.25 23.72
CA LEU A 90 0.35 -6.73 22.50
C LEU A 90 0.81 -7.79 21.50
N ASN A 91 0.57 -9.07 21.77
CA ASN A 91 0.89 -10.13 20.81
C ASN A 91 0.32 -9.87 19.39
N PRO A 92 -0.88 -9.28 19.21
CA PRO A 92 -1.37 -8.91 17.88
C PRO A 92 -0.47 -7.94 17.12
N LEU A 93 0.22 -7.02 17.80
CA LEU A 93 1.16 -6.10 17.15
C LEU A 93 2.43 -6.84 16.68
N ALA A 94 2.92 -7.80 17.46
CA ALA A 94 4.04 -8.65 17.04
C ALA A 94 3.66 -9.55 15.84
N VAL A 95 2.47 -10.15 15.88
CA VAL A 95 1.91 -10.93 14.78
C VAL A 95 1.75 -10.05 13.54
N LEU A 96 1.16 -8.86 13.68
CA LEU A 96 1.00 -7.88 12.60
C LEU A 96 2.36 -7.57 11.96
N ARG A 97 3.39 -7.25 12.74
CA ARG A 97 4.73 -6.99 12.21
C ARG A 97 5.31 -8.17 11.41
N ILE A 98 5.23 -9.39 11.95
CA ILE A 98 5.78 -10.59 11.29
C ILE A 98 5.09 -10.83 9.95
N TYR A 99 3.76 -10.77 9.93
CA TYR A 99 2.98 -11.06 8.74
C TYR A 99 2.97 -9.89 7.75
N HIS A 100 3.03 -8.64 8.22
CA HIS A 100 3.20 -7.44 7.38
C HIS A 100 4.49 -7.53 6.55
N ARG A 101 5.60 -7.95 7.17
CA ARG A 101 6.86 -8.19 6.44
C ARG A 101 6.72 -9.29 5.38
N LYS A 102 5.95 -10.35 5.66
CA LYS A 102 5.69 -11.42 4.69
C LYS A 102 4.85 -10.88 3.52
N LEU A 103 3.78 -10.13 3.81
CA LEU A 103 2.94 -9.47 2.81
C LEU A 103 3.75 -8.53 1.92
N SER A 104 4.60 -7.69 2.53
CA SER A 104 5.50 -6.77 1.82
C SER A 104 6.45 -7.52 0.88
N LYS A 105 7.02 -8.65 1.33
CA LYS A 105 7.87 -9.51 0.48
C LYS A 105 7.10 -10.17 -0.66
N LEU A 106 5.87 -10.64 -0.41
CA LEU A 106 5.01 -11.21 -1.45
C LEU A 106 4.67 -10.16 -2.52
N SER A 107 4.26 -8.96 -2.08
CA SER A 107 3.95 -7.84 -2.98
C SER A 107 5.17 -7.44 -3.80
N SER A 108 6.33 -7.30 -3.17
CA SER A 108 7.60 -6.98 -3.85
C SER A 108 7.98 -8.07 -4.86
N GLY A 109 7.88 -9.35 -4.46
CA GLY A 109 8.17 -10.48 -5.35
C GLY A 109 7.24 -10.53 -6.55
N PHE A 110 5.95 -10.26 -6.36
CA PHE A 110 4.98 -10.18 -7.44
C PHE A 110 5.25 -8.98 -8.37
N HIS A 111 5.65 -7.84 -7.81
CA HIS A 111 6.03 -6.67 -8.61
C HIS A 111 7.25 -6.95 -9.49
N ILE A 112 8.25 -7.67 -8.97
CA ILE A 112 9.42 -8.12 -9.75
C ILE A 112 9.01 -9.11 -10.84
N ALA A 113 8.06 -10.00 -10.56
CA ALA A 113 7.57 -10.98 -11.54
C ALA A 113 6.88 -10.34 -12.76
N LYS A 114 6.50 -9.05 -12.70
CA LYS A 114 5.94 -8.30 -13.82
C LYS A 114 6.98 -7.80 -14.83
N GLU A 115 8.27 -7.79 -14.49
CA GLU A 115 9.32 -7.27 -15.36
C GLU A 115 9.35 -7.90 -16.77
N PRO A 116 9.20 -9.22 -16.96
CA PRO A 116 9.14 -9.81 -18.29
C PRO A 116 7.98 -9.26 -19.14
N LEU A 117 6.82 -8.99 -18.53
CA LEU A 117 5.69 -8.39 -19.24
C LEU A 117 5.93 -6.92 -19.59
N ARG A 118 6.61 -6.16 -18.71
CA ARG A 118 7.05 -4.78 -19.02
C ARG A 118 8.00 -4.76 -20.21
N GLN A 119 8.90 -5.73 -20.28
CA GLN A 119 9.81 -5.88 -21.42
C GLN A 119 9.03 -6.21 -22.70
N LEU A 120 8.06 -7.13 -22.64
CA LEU A 120 7.18 -7.43 -23.78
C LEU A 120 6.35 -6.22 -24.21
N MET A 121 5.89 -5.36 -23.29
CA MET A 121 5.19 -4.12 -23.65
C MET A 121 6.08 -3.20 -24.50
N ARG A 122 7.37 -3.07 -24.14
CA ARG A 122 8.34 -2.29 -24.93
C ARG A 122 8.57 -2.89 -26.30
N GLU A 123 8.68 -4.22 -26.39
CA GLU A 123 8.82 -4.92 -27.68
C GLU A 123 7.59 -4.74 -28.57
N LEU A 124 6.38 -4.77 -28.00
CA LEU A 124 5.14 -4.50 -28.74
C LEU A 124 5.14 -3.08 -29.30
N LYS A 125 5.56 -2.09 -28.49
CA LYS A 125 5.74 -0.71 -28.94
C LYS A 125 6.71 -0.60 -30.11
N GLU A 126 7.83 -1.33 -30.10
CA GLU A 126 8.77 -1.35 -31.23
C GLU A 126 8.17 -1.94 -32.50
N ILE A 127 7.34 -2.99 -32.37
CA ILE A 127 6.61 -3.60 -33.50
C ILE A 127 5.61 -2.59 -34.08
N ASP A 128 4.84 -1.92 -33.23
CA ASP A 128 3.86 -0.89 -33.62
C ASP A 128 4.53 0.29 -34.34
N LEU A 129 5.58 0.86 -33.74
CA LEU A 129 6.35 1.95 -34.34
C LEU A 129 6.98 1.54 -35.68
N SER A 130 7.32 0.26 -35.86
CA SER A 130 7.82 -0.26 -37.13
C SER A 130 6.71 -0.42 -38.17
N ALA A 131 5.51 -0.85 -37.77
CA ALA A 131 4.34 -0.93 -38.64
C ALA A 131 3.86 0.46 -39.08
N ARG A 132 3.83 1.46 -38.18
CA ARG A 132 3.43 2.85 -38.47
C ARG A 132 4.29 3.56 -39.50
N LYS A 133 5.52 3.11 -39.74
CA LYS A 133 6.37 3.61 -40.85
C LYS A 133 5.84 3.22 -42.24
N HIS A 134 4.90 2.28 -42.29
CA HIS A 134 4.30 1.73 -43.49
C HIS A 134 2.77 1.79 -43.36
N PRO A 135 2.12 2.90 -43.78
CA PRO A 135 0.68 3.07 -43.67
C PRO A 135 -0.13 1.89 -44.23
N GLU A 136 0.39 1.23 -45.26
CA GLU A 136 -0.19 0.04 -45.90
C GLU A 136 -0.19 -1.23 -45.02
N TYR A 137 0.55 -1.24 -43.90
CA TYR A 137 0.55 -2.34 -42.94
C TYR A 137 -0.48 -2.12 -41.82
N LEU A 138 -0.84 -0.87 -41.52
CA LEU A 138 -1.61 -0.54 -40.32
C LEU A 138 -2.93 -1.30 -40.19
N ILE A 139 -3.67 -1.43 -41.28
CA ILE A 139 -4.95 -2.15 -41.33
C ILE A 139 -4.82 -3.60 -40.81
N ASP A 140 -3.67 -4.24 -41.03
CA ASP A 140 -3.45 -5.64 -40.66
C ASP A 140 -2.89 -5.82 -39.24
N PHE A 141 -2.29 -4.79 -38.64
CA PHE A 141 -1.55 -4.89 -37.38
C PHE A 141 -2.22 -4.13 -36.24
N GLU A 142 -2.77 -2.94 -36.50
CA GLU A 142 -3.32 -2.03 -35.48
C GLU A 142 -4.41 -2.67 -34.60
N PRO A 143 -5.40 -3.42 -35.14
CA PRO A 143 -6.40 -4.07 -34.31
C PRO A 143 -5.79 -5.09 -33.33
N SER A 144 -4.85 -5.92 -33.81
CA SER A 144 -4.21 -6.94 -32.99
C SER A 144 -3.30 -6.33 -31.93
N ILE A 145 -2.48 -5.34 -32.31
CA ILE A 145 -1.59 -4.63 -31.38
C ILE A 145 -2.40 -3.96 -30.27
N THR A 146 -3.52 -3.32 -30.61
CA THR A 146 -4.39 -2.68 -29.61
C THR A 146 -4.90 -3.70 -28.60
N VAL A 147 -5.46 -4.83 -29.06
CA VAL A 147 -5.96 -5.89 -28.17
C VAL A 147 -4.85 -6.41 -27.26
N TYR A 148 -3.68 -6.71 -27.83
CA TYR A 148 -2.56 -7.24 -27.05
C TYR A 148 -1.99 -6.27 -26.03
N ARG A 149 -1.95 -4.98 -26.38
CA ARG A 149 -1.51 -3.92 -25.47
C ARG A 149 -2.44 -3.83 -24.27
N GLU A 150 -3.75 -3.78 -24.49
CA GLU A 150 -4.72 -3.71 -23.40
C GLU A 150 -4.68 -4.97 -22.52
N SER A 151 -4.55 -6.16 -23.12
CA SER A 151 -4.39 -7.41 -22.33
C SER A 151 -3.14 -7.41 -21.44
N ILE A 152 -2.00 -6.90 -21.90
CA ILE A 152 -0.81 -6.80 -21.04
C ILE A 152 -0.98 -5.72 -19.97
N LYS A 153 -1.59 -4.56 -20.30
CA LYS A 153 -1.89 -3.53 -19.29
C LYS A 153 -2.74 -4.08 -18.16
N GLU A 154 -3.81 -4.79 -18.49
CA GLU A 154 -4.66 -5.45 -17.50
C GLU A 154 -3.86 -6.38 -16.58
N LEU A 155 -2.91 -7.15 -17.12
CA LEU A 155 -2.03 -8.01 -16.32
C LEU A 155 -1.02 -7.22 -15.45
N LEU A 156 -0.48 -6.11 -15.98
CA LEU A 156 0.46 -5.25 -15.27
C LEU A 156 -0.22 -4.46 -14.14
N ASP A 157 -1.50 -4.11 -14.30
CA ASP A 157 -2.27 -3.33 -13.32
C ASP A 157 -2.83 -4.20 -12.18
N GLN A 158 -2.91 -5.52 -12.35
CA GLN A 158 -3.39 -6.42 -11.30
C GLN A 158 -2.54 -6.34 -10.03
N GLY A 159 -3.18 -6.23 -8.87
CA GLY A 159 -2.56 -6.42 -7.55
C GLY A 159 -2.56 -7.88 -7.10
N LEU A 160 -2.01 -8.14 -5.90
CA LEU A 160 -2.34 -9.38 -5.20
C LEU A 160 -3.78 -9.30 -4.71
N ASP A 161 -4.49 -10.43 -4.72
CA ASP A 161 -5.83 -10.52 -4.15
C ASP A 161 -5.68 -10.61 -2.62
N SER A 162 -5.39 -9.48 -1.98
CA SER A 162 -5.36 -9.38 -0.52
C SER A 162 -6.72 -8.89 -0.03
N ASN A 163 -7.30 -9.57 0.95
CA ASN A 163 -8.42 -9.00 1.72
C ASN A 163 -8.00 -7.60 2.17
N ASN A 164 -8.79 -6.60 1.80
CA ASN A 164 -8.52 -5.18 2.05
C ASN A 164 -8.75 -4.84 3.54
N LEU A 165 -8.14 -5.62 4.44
CA LEU A 165 -8.28 -5.46 5.88
C LEU A 165 -7.67 -4.13 6.29
N ASP A 166 -8.36 -3.44 7.18
CA ASP A 166 -7.85 -2.25 7.83
C ASP A 166 -7.24 -2.65 9.16
N TYR A 167 -5.92 -2.84 9.17
CA TYR A 167 -5.22 -3.21 10.39
C TYR A 167 -5.23 -2.11 11.44
N TRP A 168 -5.39 -0.85 11.03
CA TRP A 168 -5.40 0.27 11.95
C TRP A 168 -6.64 0.27 12.84
N GLU A 169 -7.81 -0.09 12.29
CA GLU A 169 -9.03 -0.27 13.08
C GLU A 169 -8.84 -1.32 14.19
N PHE A 170 -8.17 -2.43 13.88
CA PHE A 170 -7.88 -3.46 14.89
C PHE A 170 -6.86 -2.98 15.94
N VAL A 171 -5.91 -2.12 15.55
CA VAL A 171 -4.98 -1.49 16.50
C VAL A 171 -5.72 -0.57 17.45
N GLU A 172 -6.66 0.23 16.96
CA GLU A 172 -7.51 1.10 17.79
C GLU A 172 -8.32 0.30 18.83
N VAL A 173 -8.83 -0.88 18.43
CA VAL A 173 -9.55 -1.78 19.34
C VAL A 173 -8.71 -2.18 20.58
N LEU A 174 -7.38 -2.25 20.48
CA LEU A 174 -6.51 -2.57 21.62
C LEU A 174 -6.60 -1.53 22.75
N PHE A 175 -6.93 -0.28 22.41
CA PHE A 175 -7.06 0.84 23.34
C PHE A 175 -8.51 1.15 23.74
N SER A 176 -9.47 0.32 23.28
CA SER A 176 -10.87 0.48 23.63
C SER A 176 -11.10 0.44 25.14
N SER A 177 -12.16 1.13 25.59
CA SER A 177 -12.54 1.24 27.00
C SER A 177 -11.45 1.87 27.89
N GLY A 178 -10.66 2.79 27.33
CA GLY A 178 -9.65 3.56 28.07
C GLY A 178 -8.38 2.79 28.41
N ARG A 179 -8.12 1.67 27.73
CA ARG A 179 -6.92 0.86 27.99
C ARG A 179 -5.66 1.58 27.55
N THR A 180 -4.62 1.39 28.36
CA THR A 180 -3.28 1.87 28.07
C THR A 180 -2.33 0.70 27.83
N VAL A 181 -1.26 0.99 27.12
CA VAL A 181 -0.18 0.05 26.82
C VAL A 181 1.06 0.49 27.58
N ARG A 182 1.80 -0.44 28.19
CA ARG A 182 3.07 -0.10 28.83
C ARG A 182 4.12 0.20 27.79
N ARG A 183 4.92 1.23 28.03
CA ARG A 183 6.06 1.61 27.19
C ARG A 183 6.94 0.43 26.83
N ASP A 184 7.36 -0.33 27.82
CA ASP A 184 8.35 -1.40 27.63
C ASP A 184 7.77 -2.56 26.80
N ASP A 185 6.46 -2.77 26.82
CA ASP A 185 5.78 -3.73 25.94
C ASP A 185 5.72 -3.21 24.49
N LEU A 186 5.39 -1.93 24.30
CA LEU A 186 5.40 -1.30 22.96
C LEU A 186 6.80 -1.36 22.33
N LEU A 187 7.84 -1.01 23.10
CA LEU A 187 9.23 -1.01 22.64
C LEU A 187 9.74 -2.41 22.24
N GLN A 188 9.11 -3.49 22.71
CA GLN A 188 9.45 -4.86 22.30
C GLN A 188 8.86 -5.24 20.94
N VAL A 189 7.72 -4.66 20.55
CA VAL A 189 7.01 -5.05 19.34
C VAL A 189 7.38 -4.21 18.11
N ILE A 190 7.94 -3.01 18.30
CA ILE A 190 8.44 -2.16 17.21
C ILE A 190 9.95 -2.32 16.97
N THR A 191 10.44 -1.91 15.80
CA THR A 191 11.88 -1.68 15.59
C THR A 191 12.19 -0.22 15.80
N ILE A 192 13.20 0.09 16.61
CA ILE A 192 13.76 1.44 16.69
C ILE A 192 15.15 1.40 16.08
N ASP A 193 15.37 2.21 15.04
CA ASP A 193 16.68 2.32 14.41
C ASP A 193 17.71 2.79 15.43
N LYS A 194 18.81 2.06 15.64
CA LYS A 194 19.89 2.43 16.55
C LYS A 194 21.05 3.13 15.84
N SER A 195 20.91 3.36 14.53
CA SER A 195 21.89 4.07 13.72
C SER A 195 22.10 5.48 14.25
N ARG A 196 23.32 5.97 14.05
CA ARG A 196 23.71 7.34 14.44
C ARG A 196 23.49 8.34 13.31
N LYS A 197 23.22 7.87 12.10
CA LYS A 197 23.05 8.69 10.90
C LYS A 197 21.96 8.11 10.00
N HIS A 198 21.17 8.99 9.38
CA HIS A 198 20.28 8.65 8.28
C HIS A 198 21.08 8.36 7.01
N TRP A 199 20.41 7.85 5.97
CA TRP A 199 21.03 7.49 4.68
C TRP A 199 21.66 8.71 3.96
N ASP A 200 21.17 9.92 4.23
CA ASP A 200 21.69 11.19 3.72
C ASP A 200 22.88 11.74 4.55
N GLY A 201 23.30 11.01 5.60
CA GLY A 201 24.40 11.39 6.48
C GLY A 201 24.02 12.29 7.65
N SER A 202 22.77 12.76 7.75
CA SER A 202 22.28 13.57 8.86
C SER A 202 22.22 12.77 10.17
N LEU A 203 22.43 13.43 11.32
CA LEU A 203 22.52 12.74 12.62
C LEU A 203 21.14 12.32 13.13
N ILE A 204 21.00 11.04 13.47
CA ILE A 204 19.81 10.51 14.14
C ILE A 204 19.91 10.82 15.63
N LYS A 205 18.80 11.27 16.24
CA LYS A 205 18.71 11.42 17.70
C LYS A 205 19.07 10.09 18.39
N PRO A 206 19.99 10.08 19.37
CA PRO A 206 20.35 8.86 20.09
C PRO A 206 19.13 8.13 20.63
N TYR A 207 19.15 6.79 20.58
CA TYR A 207 18.05 5.93 21.06
C TYR A 207 17.50 6.37 22.42
N ALA A 208 18.40 6.59 23.40
CA ALA A 208 18.03 7.03 24.74
C ALA A 208 17.22 8.34 24.75
N LYS A 209 17.55 9.30 23.86
CA LYS A 209 16.81 10.57 23.75
C LYS A 209 15.46 10.41 23.06
N ARG A 210 15.30 9.44 22.15
CA ARG A 210 14.02 9.15 21.49
C ARG A 210 13.03 8.47 22.43
N VAL A 211 13.52 7.57 23.30
CA VAL A 211 12.66 6.84 24.25
C VAL A 211 12.41 7.56 25.58
N ALA A 212 13.30 8.49 25.98
CA ALA A 212 13.18 9.19 27.27
C ALA A 212 11.89 10.01 27.43
N GLY A 213 11.31 10.49 26.31
CA GLY A 213 10.07 11.25 26.31
C GLY A 213 8.80 10.41 26.12
N ILE A 214 8.89 9.09 26.24
CA ILE A 214 7.73 8.18 26.13
C ILE A 214 7.22 7.89 27.55
N PRO A 215 5.94 8.20 27.87
CA PRO A 215 5.36 7.92 29.17
C PRO A 215 5.30 6.42 29.44
N GLU A 216 5.28 6.02 30.72
CA GLU A 216 5.23 4.60 31.08
C GLU A 216 3.93 3.92 30.63
N GLU A 217 2.81 4.64 30.70
CA GLU A 217 1.52 4.23 30.15
C GLU A 217 1.18 5.08 28.92
N ILE A 218 0.75 4.42 27.86
CA ILE A 218 0.49 5.01 26.55
C ILE A 218 -0.98 4.77 26.22
N ASP A 219 -1.78 5.83 26.17
CA ASP A 219 -3.13 5.79 25.62
C ASP A 219 -3.11 5.83 24.08
N PHE A 220 -4.27 5.71 23.44
CA PHE A 220 -4.33 5.69 21.98
C PHE A 220 -3.83 6.98 21.32
N ASN A 221 -4.09 8.14 21.91
CA ASN A 221 -3.66 9.43 21.37
C ASN A 221 -2.14 9.56 21.44
N THR A 222 -1.54 9.17 22.56
CA THR A 222 -0.09 9.13 22.73
C THR A 222 0.53 8.11 21.78
N PHE A 223 -0.08 6.94 21.62
CA PHE A 223 0.35 5.92 20.67
C PHE A 223 0.36 6.46 19.24
N LYS A 224 -0.73 7.09 18.80
CA LYS A 224 -0.83 7.78 17.50
C LYS A 224 0.27 8.81 17.31
N ASP A 225 0.46 9.69 18.29
CA ASP A 225 1.50 10.72 18.20
C ASP A 225 2.90 10.12 18.11
N LEU A 226 3.15 9.00 18.79
CA LEU A 226 4.41 8.27 18.72
C LEU A 226 4.68 7.68 17.33
N ILE A 227 3.68 7.01 16.75
CA ILE A 227 3.81 6.35 15.44
C ILE A 227 3.84 7.39 14.30
N LEU A 228 2.92 8.35 14.32
CA LEU A 228 2.69 9.24 13.17
C LEU A 228 3.58 10.48 13.19
N LYS A 229 3.65 11.18 14.33
CA LYS A 229 4.40 12.45 14.43
C LYS A 229 5.86 12.23 14.80
N LYS A 230 6.10 11.37 15.78
CA LYS A 230 7.46 11.10 16.29
C LYS A 230 8.20 10.03 15.46
N ARG A 231 7.49 9.30 14.58
CA ARG A 231 7.99 8.19 13.76
C ARG A 231 9.03 7.36 14.51
N ILE A 232 8.60 6.77 15.63
CA ILE A 232 9.50 6.03 16.51
C ILE A 232 9.98 4.70 15.88
N GLU A 233 9.24 4.18 14.91
CA GLU A 233 9.62 3.00 14.13
C GLU A 233 10.81 3.31 13.21
N ALA A 234 11.60 2.28 12.89
CA ALA A 234 12.64 2.38 11.89
C ALA A 234 12.03 2.45 10.48
N ASP A 235 12.58 3.28 9.59
CA ASP A 235 12.08 3.48 8.22
C ASP A 235 12.01 2.21 7.36
N TYR A 236 12.74 1.15 7.73
CA TYR A 236 12.72 -0.13 7.02
C TYR A 236 11.75 -1.16 7.64
N ASP A 237 11.06 -0.79 8.73
CA ASP A 237 10.16 -1.65 9.48
C ASP A 237 9.12 -0.82 10.26
N ASP A 238 8.38 0.02 9.56
CA ASP A 238 7.36 0.94 10.06
C ASP A 238 5.93 0.45 9.77
N TYR A 239 5.66 -0.81 10.12
CA TYR A 239 4.41 -1.49 9.82
C TYR A 239 3.17 -0.82 10.45
N LEU A 240 3.30 -0.12 11.59
CA LEU A 240 2.17 0.62 12.19
C LEU A 240 1.90 1.90 11.39
N HIS A 241 2.95 2.62 10.99
CA HIS A 241 2.82 3.77 10.11
C HIS A 241 2.20 3.37 8.76
N ASP A 242 2.67 2.29 8.12
CA ASP A 242 2.10 1.76 6.88
C ASP A 242 0.62 1.39 7.03
N SER A 243 0.28 0.72 8.14
CA SER A 243 -1.12 0.38 8.45
C SER A 243 -2.00 1.62 8.57
N TRP A 244 -1.50 2.69 9.22
CA TRP A 244 -2.21 3.95 9.30
C TRP A 244 -2.35 4.65 7.94
N MET A 245 -1.31 4.65 7.11
CA MET A 245 -1.36 5.26 5.79
C MET A 245 -2.44 4.61 4.92
N ILE A 246 -2.53 3.27 4.94
CA ILE A 246 -3.58 2.52 4.25
C ILE A 246 -4.97 2.93 4.77
N HIS A 247 -5.14 2.98 6.10
CA HIS A 247 -6.39 3.42 6.72
C HIS A 247 -6.78 4.84 6.31
N PHE A 248 -5.83 5.77 6.37
CA PHE A 248 -6.02 7.16 5.98
C PHE A 248 -6.51 7.29 4.54
N PHE A 249 -5.89 6.58 3.59
CA PHE A 249 -6.32 6.61 2.19
C PHE A 249 -7.73 6.05 2.01
N LYS A 250 -8.09 4.95 2.70
CA LYS A 250 -9.45 4.41 2.67
C LYS A 250 -10.49 5.41 3.19
N VAL A 251 -10.22 6.02 4.35
CA VAL A 251 -11.11 7.02 4.95
C VAL A 251 -11.23 8.26 4.06
N LYS A 252 -10.12 8.71 3.47
CA LYS A 252 -10.11 9.81 2.50
C LYS A 252 -10.98 9.49 1.28
N GLU A 253 -10.75 8.36 0.64
CA GLU A 253 -11.52 7.93 -0.55
C GLU A 253 -13.01 7.82 -0.24
N GLU A 254 -13.36 7.26 0.92
CA GLU A 254 -14.74 7.13 1.36
C GLU A 254 -15.39 8.49 1.64
N TYR A 255 -14.67 9.42 2.27
CA TYR A 255 -15.14 10.80 2.45
C TYR A 255 -15.40 11.49 1.10
N GLU A 256 -14.46 11.38 0.16
CA GLU A 256 -14.58 11.97 -1.19
C GLU A 256 -15.77 11.38 -1.94
N ARG A 257 -16.01 10.07 -1.80
CA ARG A 257 -17.15 9.38 -2.39
C ARG A 257 -18.49 9.84 -1.80
N GLN A 258 -18.54 10.03 -0.48
CA GLN A 258 -19.78 10.42 0.22
C GLN A 258 -20.13 11.90 0.04
N THR A 259 -19.13 12.78 0.05
CA THR A 259 -19.33 14.23 0.06
C THR A 259 -19.17 14.87 -1.32
N GLY A 260 -18.45 14.21 -2.23
CA GLY A 260 -18.01 14.82 -3.49
C GLY A 260 -16.92 15.89 -3.31
N GLU A 261 -16.50 16.17 -2.07
CA GLU A 261 -15.47 17.13 -1.74
C GLU A 261 -14.13 16.43 -1.58
N LYS A 262 -13.05 17.04 -2.09
CA LYS A 262 -11.69 16.52 -1.87
C LYS A 262 -11.33 16.66 -0.38
N ALA A 263 -11.13 15.54 0.31
CA ALA A 263 -10.94 15.55 1.76
C ALA A 263 -9.69 16.33 2.18
N ILE A 264 -8.58 16.08 1.48
CA ILE A 264 -7.28 16.71 1.72
C ILE A 264 -6.60 16.87 0.36
N ASP A 265 -6.17 18.10 0.05
CA ASP A 265 -5.24 18.36 -1.05
C ASP A 265 -3.80 18.28 -0.52
N PRO A 266 -3.05 17.20 -0.82
CA PRO A 266 -1.69 17.02 -0.30
C PRO A 266 -0.74 18.15 -0.73
N PHE A 267 -1.00 18.77 -1.89
CA PHE A 267 -0.20 19.90 -2.35
C PHE A 267 -0.46 21.14 -1.51
N GLN A 268 -1.72 21.40 -1.17
CA GLN A 268 -2.07 22.50 -0.27
C GLN A 268 -1.43 22.33 1.12
N VAL A 269 -1.41 21.11 1.66
CA VAL A 269 -0.72 20.80 2.92
C VAL A 269 0.78 21.07 2.82
N LEU A 270 1.43 20.67 1.72
CA LEU A 270 2.85 20.95 1.49
C LEU A 270 3.13 22.44 1.31
N GLU A 271 2.25 23.18 0.63
CA GLU A 271 2.34 24.63 0.48
C GLU A 271 2.23 25.35 1.83
N ASP A 272 1.28 24.92 2.67
CA ASP A 272 1.09 25.47 4.02
C ASP A 272 2.30 25.18 4.93
N ILE A 273 2.93 24.01 4.83
CA ILE A 273 4.13 23.64 5.60
C ILE A 273 5.37 24.40 5.12
N THR A 274 5.56 24.47 3.80
CA THR A 274 6.77 25.05 3.20
C THR A 274 6.69 26.56 3.04
N GLY A 275 5.49 27.14 3.18
CA GLY A 275 5.20 28.55 2.96
C GLY A 275 5.43 28.98 1.50
N LYS A 276 5.56 28.03 0.57
CA LYS A 276 5.88 28.26 -0.83
C LYS A 276 4.96 27.43 -1.72
N PRO A 277 4.48 28.00 -2.84
CA PRO A 277 3.74 27.21 -3.80
C PRO A 277 4.60 26.05 -4.33
N VAL A 278 4.06 24.84 -4.32
CA VAL A 278 4.76 23.64 -4.78
C VAL A 278 4.53 23.53 -6.28
N GLN A 279 5.62 23.54 -7.06
CA GLN A 279 5.52 23.34 -8.49
C GLN A 279 5.04 21.90 -8.77
N THR A 280 3.82 21.77 -9.27
CA THR A 280 3.27 20.49 -9.74
C THR A 280 3.38 20.40 -11.26
N PHE A 281 3.35 19.19 -11.81
CA PHE A 281 3.41 18.95 -13.25
C PHE A 281 2.24 18.08 -13.67
N THR A 282 1.68 18.35 -14.84
CA THR A 282 0.80 17.42 -15.54
C THR A 282 1.63 16.66 -16.56
N ALA A 283 1.68 15.33 -16.41
CA ALA A 283 2.34 14.45 -17.38
C ALA A 283 1.30 13.96 -18.41
N GLU A 284 1.61 14.12 -19.68
CA GLU A 284 0.89 13.43 -20.75
C GLU A 284 1.61 12.12 -21.03
N VAL A 285 0.86 11.02 -21.00
CA VAL A 285 1.37 9.68 -21.29
C VAL A 285 0.87 9.19 -22.63
N ASP A 286 1.70 8.44 -23.35
CA ASP A 286 1.26 7.75 -24.55
C ASP A 286 0.42 6.50 -24.22
N GLU A 287 -0.05 5.85 -25.26
CA GLU A 287 -0.84 4.62 -25.15
C GLU A 287 -0.09 3.43 -24.54
N TYR A 288 1.23 3.50 -24.36
CA TYR A 288 2.06 2.51 -23.68
C TYR A 288 2.44 2.91 -22.24
N GLY A 289 2.01 4.08 -21.78
CA GLY A 289 2.28 4.62 -20.45
C GLY A 289 3.59 5.39 -20.33
N ASP A 290 4.28 5.67 -21.44
CA ASP A 290 5.49 6.48 -21.43
C ASP A 290 5.13 7.97 -21.39
N ILE A 291 5.83 8.74 -20.54
CA ILE A 291 5.64 10.20 -20.47
C ILE A 291 6.17 10.82 -21.77
N VAL A 292 5.28 11.45 -22.54
CA VAL A 292 5.62 12.14 -23.79
C VAL A 292 5.74 13.65 -23.61
N ASN A 293 5.12 14.21 -22.57
CA ASN A 293 5.19 15.63 -22.28
C ASN A 293 4.99 15.88 -20.77
N LEU A 294 5.63 16.92 -20.25
CA LEU A 294 5.55 17.35 -18.85
C LEU A 294 5.31 18.85 -18.83
N THR A 295 4.08 19.24 -18.50
CA THR A 295 3.68 20.64 -18.46
C THR A 295 3.67 21.12 -17.00
N PRO A 296 4.40 22.19 -16.64
CA PRO A 296 4.32 22.77 -15.31
C PRO A 296 2.92 23.33 -15.08
N ASN A 297 2.27 22.94 -13.98
CA ASN A 297 1.01 23.51 -13.56
C ASN A 297 1.25 24.93 -13.01
N LYS A 298 0.29 25.83 -13.20
CA LYS A 298 0.39 27.15 -12.57
C LYS A 298 0.31 26.99 -11.05
N PRO A 299 1.22 27.60 -10.26
CA PRO A 299 1.10 27.58 -8.81
C PRO A 299 -0.20 28.24 -8.37
N ASN A 300 -0.88 27.66 -7.38
CA ASN A 300 -2.08 28.24 -6.78
C ASN A 300 -1.66 29.42 -5.88
N LEU A 301 -1.44 30.58 -6.49
CA LEU A 301 -1.13 31.81 -5.76
C LEU A 301 -2.37 32.26 -4.96
N LYS A 302 -2.36 32.05 -3.64
CA LYS A 302 -3.30 32.73 -2.74
C LYS A 302 -2.88 34.20 -2.62
N VAL A 303 -3.79 35.12 -2.92
CA VAL A 303 -3.59 36.55 -2.66
C VAL A 303 -3.50 36.72 -1.14
N VAL A 304 -2.30 37.07 -0.65
CA VAL A 304 -2.15 37.52 0.73
C VAL A 304 -2.78 38.90 0.80
N ASN A 305 -4.02 38.99 1.29
CA ASN A 305 -4.58 40.26 1.71
C ASN A 305 -3.76 40.74 2.91
N GLY A 306 -2.66 41.42 2.64
CA GLY A 306 -1.98 42.20 3.66
C GLY A 306 -2.96 43.26 4.11
N ASN A 307 -3.40 43.16 5.37
CA ASN A 307 -3.88 44.33 6.09
C ASN A 307 -2.72 45.32 6.13
N ALA A 308 -2.69 46.22 5.14
CA ALA A 308 -2.09 47.52 5.31
C ALA A 308 -2.96 48.27 6.34
N ASN A 309 -2.73 47.97 7.62
CA ASN A 309 -3.07 48.89 8.69
C ASN A 309 -1.94 49.91 8.74
N ASP A 310 -2.15 51.02 8.03
CA ASP A 310 -1.85 52.35 8.55
C ASP A 310 -3.17 53.00 8.95
#